data_AF-W7X468-F1
#
_entry.id   AF-W7X468-F1
#
_cell.length_a   1.000
_cell.length_b   1.000
_cell.length_c   1.000
_cell.angle_alpha   90.00
_cell.angle_beta   90.00
_cell.angle_gamma   90.00
#
_symmetry.space_group_name_H-M   'P 1'
#
loop_
_entity.id
_entity.type
_entity.pdbx_description
1 polymer ?
#
loop_
_entity_poly.entity_id
_entity_poly.type
_entity_poly.pdbx_seq_one_letter_code
_entity_poly.pdbx_strand_id
1 'polypeptide(L)'
;MQNLKQFIPSNFFGDRVASGLGHGLAKCINLSNLTLDLYDNAIGDKGASGLGSGLAKCINLSNLTLDLVCNEIGAKGASGLGSGLGKCINLSNLTLKLNSNKIGAKGASGLGSGLAKCINLSNMTLNLVRNKIGDEGASGLGSGLGKGINLSNLTLYLDANQIGDKGASGLDSGLGKCINLSNLTLDLQQNSLFVLD
;
A
#
# COMPACT_ATOMS: atom_id res chain seq x y z
N MET A 1 -13.59 6.15 21.54
CA MET A 1 -12.32 6.28 20.81
C MET A 1 -11.42 5.12 21.19
N GLN A 2 -11.34 4.08 20.36
CA GLN A 2 -10.31 3.06 20.52
C GLN A 2 -9.20 3.41 19.52
N ASN A 3 -8.12 3.99 20.04
CA ASN A 3 -6.88 4.18 19.28
C ASN A 3 -5.99 2.99 19.64
N LEU A 4 -5.66 2.13 18.67
CA LEU A 4 -4.69 1.06 18.87
C LEU A 4 -3.36 1.49 18.24
N LYS A 5 -2.35 1.70 19.06
CA LYS A 5 -0.96 1.87 18.65
C LYS A 5 -0.18 0.71 19.24
N GLN A 6 0.14 -0.29 18.42
CA GLN A 6 0.93 -1.43 18.86
C GLN A 6 2.33 -1.31 18.27
N PHE A 7 3.33 -1.11 19.13
CA PHE A 7 4.74 -1.23 18.79
C PHE A 7 5.14 -2.65 19.18
N ILE A 8 5.52 -3.48 18.21
CA ILE A 8 5.94 -4.85 18.51
C ILE A 8 7.42 -5.02 18.11
N PRO A 9 8.33 -5.24 19.07
CA PRO A 9 9.75 -5.40 18.77
C PRO A 9 10.00 -6.62 17.86
N SER A 10 10.87 -6.44 16.87
CA SER A 10 11.38 -7.43 15.91
C SER A 10 11.70 -8.77 16.57
N ASN A 11 10.84 -9.77 16.36
CA ASN A 11 11.03 -11.15 16.80
C ASN A 11 10.19 -12.08 15.91
N PHE A 12 10.75 -12.62 14.82
CA PHE A 12 10.23 -13.80 14.07
C PHE A 12 8.69 -14.00 14.08
N PHE A 13 7.89 -12.95 13.77
CA PHE A 13 6.42 -13.03 13.78
C PHE A 13 5.94 -14.04 12.75
N GLY A 14 6.48 -13.91 11.53
CA GLY A 14 6.09 -14.72 10.40
C GLY A 14 4.61 -14.60 10.03
N ASP A 15 4.21 -15.39 9.05
CA ASP A 15 2.83 -15.40 8.54
C ASP A 15 1.79 -15.75 9.59
N ARG A 16 2.12 -16.65 10.53
CA ARG A 16 1.16 -17.16 11.51
C ARG A 16 0.72 -16.05 12.46
N VAL A 17 1.67 -15.30 13.01
CA VAL A 17 1.35 -14.26 13.99
C VAL A 17 0.70 -13.06 13.30
N ALA A 18 1.17 -12.66 12.11
CA ALA A 18 0.51 -11.62 11.32
C ALA A 18 -0.94 -11.99 10.97
N SER A 19 -1.20 -13.25 10.59
CA SER A 19 -2.56 -13.74 10.35
C SER A 19 -3.40 -13.76 11.63
N GLY A 20 -2.82 -14.14 12.77
CA GLY A 20 -3.48 -14.08 14.07
C GLY A 20 -3.86 -12.65 14.47
N LEU A 21 -2.98 -11.69 14.20
CA LEU A 21 -3.26 -10.27 14.39
C LEU A 21 -4.40 -9.80 13.48
N GLY A 22 -4.42 -10.24 12.21
CA GLY A 22 -5.55 -10.01 11.31
C GLY A 22 -6.88 -10.53 11.88
N HIS A 23 -6.90 -11.72 12.48
CA HIS A 23 -8.08 -12.24 13.17
C HIS A 23 -8.48 -11.41 14.38
N GLY A 24 -7.52 -10.85 15.11
CA GLY A 24 -7.77 -9.91 16.20
C GLY A 24 -8.42 -8.62 15.70
N LEU A 25 -7.83 -7.99 14.68
CA LEU A 25 -8.34 -6.78 14.03
C LEU A 25 -9.75 -7.00 13.48
N ALA A 26 -10.07 -8.19 12.98
CA ALA A 26 -11.40 -8.52 12.48
C ALA A 26 -12.53 -8.33 13.53
N LYS A 27 -12.18 -8.37 14.82
CA LYS A 27 -13.11 -8.14 15.94
C LYS A 27 -13.20 -6.65 16.33
N CYS A 28 -12.25 -5.83 15.90
CA CYS A 28 -12.19 -4.40 16.18
C CYS A 28 -12.98 -3.59 15.14
N ILE A 29 -14.27 -3.89 14.96
CA ILE A 29 -15.12 -3.30 13.90
C ILE A 29 -15.39 -1.79 14.07
N ASN A 30 -15.20 -1.27 15.29
CA ASN A 30 -15.39 0.15 15.63
C ASN A 30 -14.08 0.94 15.59
N LEU A 31 -12.98 0.35 15.11
CA LEU A 31 -11.68 0.99 15.04
C LEU A 31 -11.69 2.10 13.99
N SER A 32 -11.44 3.33 14.41
CA SER A 32 -11.32 4.49 13.52
C SER A 32 -9.87 4.85 13.20
N ASN A 33 -8.94 4.50 14.10
CA ASN A 33 -7.52 4.80 13.96
C ASN A 33 -6.67 3.57 14.27
N LEU A 34 -5.76 3.23 13.38
CA LEU A 34 -4.81 2.15 13.59
C LEU A 34 -3.40 2.60 13.20
N THR A 35 -2.46 2.38 14.11
CA THR A 35 -1.03 2.43 13.81
C THR A 35 -0.41 1.11 14.19
N LEU A 36 0.20 0.46 13.21
CA LEU A 36 0.80 -0.84 13.38
C LEU A 36 2.20 -0.86 12.77
N ASP A 37 3.19 -1.14 13.62
CA ASP A 37 4.58 -1.28 13.23
C ASP A 37 4.96 -2.75 13.21
N LEU A 38 5.25 -3.26 12.01
CA LEU A 38 5.66 -4.64 11.74
C LEU A 38 6.93 -4.67 10.87
N TYR A 39 7.79 -3.65 11.00
CA TYR A 39 9.10 -3.63 10.38
C TYR A 39 9.87 -4.93 10.67
N ASP A 40 10.45 -5.54 9.64
CA ASP A 40 11.38 -6.68 9.73
C ASP A 40 10.90 -7.85 10.61
N ASN A 41 9.81 -8.48 10.17
CA ASN A 41 9.10 -9.50 10.94
C ASN A 41 8.86 -10.81 10.17
N ALA A 42 9.56 -11.01 9.05
CA ALA A 42 9.43 -12.17 8.17
C ALA A 42 7.98 -12.47 7.72
N ILE A 43 7.17 -11.43 7.56
CA ILE A 43 5.79 -11.54 7.09
C ILE A 43 5.81 -11.78 5.59
N GLY A 44 5.33 -12.94 5.16
CA GLY A 44 5.19 -13.30 3.76
C GLY A 44 3.79 -13.03 3.22
N ASP A 45 3.48 -13.66 2.09
CA ASP A 45 2.21 -13.49 1.39
C ASP A 45 0.99 -13.85 2.24
N LYS A 46 1.07 -14.90 3.07
CA LYS A 46 -0.09 -15.36 3.86
C LYS A 46 -0.37 -14.40 5.00
N GLY A 47 0.67 -13.92 5.68
CA GLY A 47 0.55 -12.96 6.77
C GLY A 47 -0.01 -11.62 6.30
N ALA A 48 0.53 -11.07 5.21
CA ALA A 48 0.02 -9.85 4.61
C ALA A 48 -1.44 -9.99 4.14
N SER A 49 -1.81 -11.12 3.52
CA SER A 49 -3.20 -11.40 3.15
C SER A 49 -4.12 -11.58 4.35
N GLY A 50 -3.61 -12.18 5.43
CA GLY A 50 -4.32 -12.33 6.71
C GLY A 50 -4.59 -10.98 7.37
N LEU A 51 -3.61 -10.07 7.36
CA LEU A 51 -3.77 -8.68 7.81
C LEU A 51 -4.82 -7.96 6.96
N GLY A 52 -4.74 -8.06 5.62
CA GLY A 52 -5.74 -7.50 4.72
C GLY A 52 -7.16 -8.01 5.01
N SER A 53 -7.30 -9.31 5.24
CA SER A 53 -8.60 -9.92 5.60
C SER A 53 -9.16 -9.40 6.92
N GLY A 54 -8.29 -9.11 7.89
CA GLY A 54 -8.67 -8.48 9.15
C GLY A 54 -9.10 -7.03 8.99
N LEU A 55 -8.27 -6.23 8.31
CA LEU A 55 -8.55 -4.82 8.00
C LEU A 55 -9.86 -4.65 7.23
N ALA A 56 -10.21 -5.61 6.37
CA ALA A 56 -11.47 -5.60 5.62
C ALA A 56 -12.73 -5.55 6.49
N LYS A 57 -12.63 -5.89 7.79
CA LYS A 57 -13.73 -5.81 8.77
C LYS A 57 -13.74 -4.48 9.53
N CYS A 58 -12.65 -3.72 9.50
CA CYS A 58 -12.54 -2.40 10.11
C CYS A 58 -13.15 -1.33 9.18
N ILE A 59 -14.45 -1.43 8.88
CA ILE A 59 -15.13 -0.55 7.92
C ILE A 59 -15.20 0.92 8.37
N ASN A 60 -15.05 1.19 9.66
CA ASN A 60 -15.05 2.53 10.25
C ASN A 60 -13.65 3.16 10.30
N LEU A 61 -12.62 2.47 9.79
CA LEU A 61 -11.25 2.94 9.82
C LEU A 61 -11.09 4.17 8.92
N SER A 62 -10.72 5.30 9.51
CA SER A 62 -10.47 6.56 8.80
C SER A 62 -8.99 6.90 8.70
N ASN A 63 -8.18 6.45 9.66
CA ASN A 63 -6.74 6.67 9.67
C ASN A 63 -5.98 5.34 9.83
N LEU A 64 -5.11 5.03 8.88
CA LEU A 64 -4.23 3.87 8.93
C LEU A 64 -2.78 4.26 8.70
N THR A 65 -1.91 3.87 9.62
CA THR A 65 -0.47 3.77 9.40
C THR A 65 -0.05 2.32 9.58
N LEU A 66 0.50 1.72 8.52
CA LEU A 66 0.96 0.34 8.51
C LEU A 66 2.39 0.28 7.99
N ASP A 67 3.32 -0.10 8.86
CA ASP A 67 4.73 -0.32 8.54
C ASP A 67 4.98 -1.82 8.32
N LEU A 68 5.28 -2.21 7.08
CA LEU A 68 5.60 -3.57 6.66
C LEU A 68 6.96 -3.61 5.93
N VAL A 69 7.83 -2.65 6.22
CA VAL A 69 9.17 -2.56 5.62
C VAL A 69 10.01 -3.80 5.97
N CYS A 70 10.89 -4.21 5.05
CA CYS A 70 11.82 -5.34 5.22
C CYS A 70 11.12 -6.66 5.57
N ASN A 71 10.01 -6.95 4.90
CA ASN A 71 9.33 -8.23 5.02
C ASN A 71 9.51 -9.05 3.72
N GLU A 72 8.88 -10.22 3.65
CA GLU A 72 8.96 -11.12 2.49
C GLU A 72 7.69 -11.10 1.65
N ILE A 73 6.98 -9.97 1.65
CA ILE A 73 5.68 -9.83 0.98
C ILE A 73 5.89 -9.85 -0.53
N GLY A 74 5.26 -10.80 -1.19
CA GLY A 74 5.24 -10.95 -2.63
C GLY A 74 3.96 -10.38 -3.26
N ALA A 75 3.76 -10.73 -4.52
CA ALA A 75 2.62 -10.25 -5.30
C ALA A 75 1.27 -10.63 -4.69
N LYS A 76 1.14 -11.85 -4.13
CA LYS A 76 -0.12 -12.34 -3.56
C LYS A 76 -0.44 -11.60 -2.26
N GLY A 77 0.54 -11.40 -1.39
CA GLY A 77 0.39 -10.67 -0.14
C GLY A 77 -0.01 -9.22 -0.37
N ALA A 78 0.68 -8.52 -1.27
CA ALA A 78 0.33 -7.15 -1.62
C ALA A 78 -1.07 -7.03 -2.22
N SER A 79 -1.46 -7.95 -3.11
CA SER A 79 -2.82 -7.98 -3.68
C SER A 79 -3.87 -8.29 -2.62
N GLY A 80 -3.59 -9.22 -1.70
CA GLY A 80 -4.47 -9.55 -0.58
C GLY A 80 -4.65 -8.38 0.38
N LEU A 81 -3.55 -7.68 0.69
CA LEU A 81 -3.58 -6.45 1.49
C LEU A 81 -4.40 -5.37 0.80
N GLY A 82 -4.16 -5.11 -0.50
CA GLY A 82 -4.94 -4.14 -1.29
C GLY A 82 -6.43 -4.47 -1.34
N SER A 83 -6.78 -5.74 -1.55
CA SER A 83 -8.19 -6.20 -1.53
C SER A 83 -8.87 -5.91 -0.19
N GLY A 84 -8.14 -6.11 0.92
CA GLY A 84 -8.62 -5.79 2.25
C GLY A 84 -8.80 -4.31 2.51
N LEU A 85 -7.79 -3.50 2.17
CA LEU A 85 -7.84 -2.04 2.28
C LEU A 85 -8.99 -1.45 1.46
N GLY A 86 -9.26 -2.00 0.27
CA GLY A 86 -10.38 -1.58 -0.57
C GLY A 86 -11.77 -1.83 0.03
N LYS A 87 -11.88 -2.44 1.22
CA LYS A 87 -13.12 -2.53 2.01
C LYS A 87 -13.21 -1.46 3.10
N CYS A 88 -12.13 -0.76 3.41
CA CYS A 88 -12.10 0.37 4.33
C CYS A 88 -12.59 1.64 3.62
N ILE A 89 -13.87 1.67 3.26
CA ILE A 89 -14.46 2.76 2.44
C ILE A 89 -14.41 4.14 3.10
N ASN A 90 -14.26 4.20 4.43
CA ASN A 90 -14.16 5.45 5.20
C ASN A 90 -12.71 5.93 5.39
N LEU A 91 -11.73 5.21 4.83
CA LEU A 91 -10.32 5.54 4.98
C LEU A 91 -10.02 6.86 4.28
N SER A 92 -9.64 7.88 5.04
CA SER A 92 -9.32 9.22 4.55
C SER A 92 -7.82 9.52 4.58
N ASN A 93 -7.08 8.86 5.46
CA ASN A 93 -5.63 8.98 5.59
C ASN A 93 -4.97 7.60 5.61
N LEU A 94 -4.03 7.38 4.69
CA LEU A 94 -3.25 6.15 4.59
C LEU A 94 -1.76 6.46 4.54
N THR A 95 -1.01 5.87 5.45
CA THR A 95 0.43 5.67 5.33
C THR A 95 0.70 4.18 5.25
N LEU A 96 1.15 3.70 4.08
CA LEU A 96 1.49 2.30 3.86
C LEU A 96 2.96 2.21 3.42
N LYS A 97 3.80 1.60 4.26
CA LYS A 97 5.21 1.39 3.96
C LYS A 97 5.46 -0.07 3.68
N LEU A 98 5.96 -0.36 2.49
CA LEU A 98 6.18 -1.72 1.97
C LEU A 98 7.59 -1.88 1.40
N ASN A 99 8.53 -1.05 1.85
CA ASN A 99 9.88 -0.96 1.31
C ASN A 99 10.64 -2.28 1.49
N SER A 100 11.54 -2.60 0.57
CA SER A 100 12.39 -3.79 0.67
C SER A 100 11.58 -5.09 0.80
N ASN A 101 10.56 -5.26 -0.05
CA ASN A 101 9.77 -6.48 -0.18
C ASN A 101 9.94 -7.09 -1.59
N LYS A 102 9.11 -8.08 -1.96
CA LYS A 102 9.19 -8.83 -3.23
C LYS A 102 7.91 -8.64 -4.09
N ILE A 103 7.27 -7.48 -4.00
CA ILE A 103 5.89 -7.23 -4.49
C ILE A 103 5.75 -7.48 -6.01
N GLY A 104 6.69 -6.98 -6.81
CA GLY A 104 6.67 -7.14 -8.27
C GLY A 104 5.49 -6.48 -8.97
N ALA A 105 5.42 -6.64 -10.30
CA ALA A 105 4.41 -5.97 -11.12
C ALA A 105 2.96 -6.33 -10.74
N LYS A 106 2.66 -7.63 -10.61
CA LYS A 106 1.29 -8.10 -10.28
C LYS A 106 0.83 -7.60 -8.91
N GLY A 107 1.73 -7.57 -7.93
CA GLY A 107 1.42 -7.08 -6.59
C GLY A 107 1.10 -5.58 -6.57
N ALA A 108 1.89 -4.77 -7.29
CA ALA A 108 1.65 -3.34 -7.42
C ALA A 108 0.31 -3.03 -8.08
N SER A 109 -0.02 -3.71 -9.19
CA SER A 109 -1.32 -3.58 -9.87
C SER A 109 -2.49 -4.03 -8.98
N GLY A 110 -2.32 -5.13 -8.23
CA GLY A 110 -3.32 -5.61 -7.28
C GLY A 110 -3.55 -4.63 -6.13
N LEU A 111 -2.48 -4.04 -5.60
CA LEU A 111 -2.53 -3.02 -4.57
C LEU A 111 -3.27 -1.76 -5.09
N GLY A 112 -2.91 -1.27 -6.27
CA GLY A 112 -3.59 -0.13 -6.91
C GLY A 112 -5.08 -0.36 -7.14
N SER A 113 -5.46 -1.55 -7.63
CA SER A 113 -6.87 -1.95 -7.81
C SER A 113 -7.66 -2.00 -6.50
N GLY A 114 -7.00 -2.38 -5.40
CA GLY A 114 -7.57 -2.33 -4.06
C GLY A 114 -7.79 -0.90 -3.57
N LEU A 115 -6.75 -0.07 -3.65
CA LEU A 115 -6.77 1.33 -3.21
C LEU A 115 -7.76 2.19 -4.01
N ALA A 116 -8.01 1.87 -5.28
CA ALA A 116 -9.05 2.50 -6.11
C ALA A 116 -10.46 2.44 -5.49
N LYS A 117 -10.70 1.56 -4.53
CA LYS A 117 -11.99 1.41 -3.83
C LYS A 117 -12.08 2.28 -2.57
N CYS A 118 -10.99 2.89 -2.13
CA CYS A 118 -10.94 3.80 -0.99
C CYS A 118 -11.41 5.20 -1.44
N ILE A 119 -12.69 5.34 -1.78
CA ILE A 119 -13.25 6.54 -2.41
C ILE A 119 -13.09 7.84 -1.60
N ASN A 120 -12.95 7.73 -0.28
CA ASN A 120 -12.78 8.86 0.64
C ASN A 120 -11.32 9.19 0.95
N LEU A 121 -10.37 8.45 0.37
CA LEU A 121 -8.94 8.65 0.64
C LEU A 121 -8.50 9.98 0.03
N SER A 122 -7.97 10.87 0.88
CA SER A 122 -7.55 12.22 0.49
C SER A 122 -6.05 12.45 0.70
N ASN A 123 -5.47 11.80 1.72
CA ASN A 123 -4.05 11.88 2.02
C ASN A 123 -3.45 10.48 1.97
N MET A 124 -2.51 10.27 1.06
CA MET A 124 -1.85 8.99 0.90
C MET A 124 -0.34 9.13 0.84
N THR A 125 0.35 8.39 1.70
CA THR A 125 1.76 8.06 1.57
C THR A 125 1.89 6.57 1.27
N LEU A 126 2.39 6.24 0.09
CA LEU A 126 2.66 4.87 -0.32
C LEU A 126 4.15 4.74 -0.63
N ASN A 127 4.83 3.91 0.16
CA ASN A 127 6.26 3.66 -0.01
C ASN A 127 6.48 2.22 -0.51
N LEU A 128 6.96 2.11 -1.75
CA LEU A 128 7.15 0.86 -2.50
C LEU A 128 8.60 0.70 -2.97
N VAL A 129 9.52 1.32 -2.25
CA VAL A 129 10.95 1.30 -2.58
C VAL A 129 11.52 -0.12 -2.58
N ARG A 130 12.39 -0.43 -3.55
CA ARG A 130 13.05 -1.75 -3.66
C ARG A 130 12.08 -2.94 -3.69
N ASN A 131 11.13 -2.93 -4.62
CA ASN A 131 10.08 -3.96 -4.73
C ASN A 131 10.03 -4.72 -6.06
N LYS A 132 11.02 -4.52 -6.94
CA LYS A 132 11.09 -5.15 -8.27
C LYS A 132 9.86 -4.83 -9.14
N ILE A 133 9.29 -3.63 -8.99
CA ILE A 133 8.15 -3.16 -9.78
C ILE A 133 8.66 -2.73 -11.15
N GLY A 134 8.15 -3.35 -12.22
CA GLY A 134 8.42 -2.95 -13.60
C GLY A 134 7.27 -2.14 -14.21
N ASP A 135 7.37 -1.85 -15.52
CA ASP A 135 6.43 -1.01 -16.27
C ASP A 135 4.96 -1.38 -16.10
N GLU A 136 4.63 -2.67 -16.18
CA GLU A 136 3.26 -3.16 -16.03
C GLU A 136 2.71 -2.87 -14.63
N GLY A 137 3.56 -3.00 -13.61
CA GLY A 137 3.19 -2.75 -12.22
C GLY A 137 2.97 -1.26 -11.95
N ALA A 138 3.87 -0.42 -12.46
CA ALA A 138 3.75 1.03 -12.38
C ALA A 138 2.48 1.52 -13.08
N SER A 139 2.25 1.06 -14.31
CA SER A 139 1.04 1.41 -15.08
C SER A 139 -0.24 0.93 -14.39
N GLY A 140 -0.24 -0.28 -13.84
CA GLY A 140 -1.38 -0.83 -13.11
C GLY A 140 -1.66 -0.08 -11.80
N LEU A 141 -0.60 0.30 -11.07
CA LEU A 141 -0.70 1.16 -9.89
C LEU A 141 -1.29 2.52 -10.26
N GLY A 142 -0.75 3.20 -11.28
CA GLY A 142 -1.26 4.47 -11.78
C GLY A 142 -2.72 4.40 -12.20
N SER A 143 -3.10 3.37 -12.97
CA SER A 143 -4.49 3.14 -13.38
C SER A 143 -5.44 2.94 -12.19
N GLY A 144 -4.98 2.29 -11.12
CA GLY A 144 -5.73 2.17 -9.87
C GLY A 144 -5.90 3.51 -9.15
N LEU A 145 -4.82 4.25 -8.97
CA LEU A 145 -4.84 5.54 -8.27
C LEU A 145 -5.68 6.60 -9.02
N GLY A 146 -5.65 6.57 -10.35
CA GLY A 146 -6.46 7.44 -11.20
C GLY A 146 -7.95 7.10 -11.24
N LYS A 147 -8.40 6.02 -10.57
CA LYS A 147 -9.80 5.62 -10.51
C LYS A 147 -10.40 6.01 -9.17
N GLY A 148 -11.11 7.14 -9.15
CA GLY A 148 -12.14 7.41 -8.13
C GLY A 148 -11.61 7.69 -6.73
N ILE A 149 -10.32 7.99 -6.58
CA ILE A 149 -9.76 8.43 -5.31
C ILE A 149 -9.75 9.95 -5.30
N ASN A 150 -10.38 10.55 -4.29
CA ASN A 150 -10.40 11.99 -4.08
C ASN A 150 -9.08 12.50 -3.46
N LEU A 151 -7.93 12.06 -4.00
CA LEU A 151 -6.62 12.40 -3.47
C LEU A 151 -6.38 13.90 -3.61
N SER A 152 -6.10 14.55 -2.48
CA SER A 152 -5.59 15.92 -2.44
C SER A 152 -4.08 15.95 -2.22
N ASN A 153 -3.55 14.96 -1.50
CA ASN A 153 -2.13 14.84 -1.19
C ASN A 153 -1.64 13.42 -1.46
N LEU A 154 -0.67 13.29 -2.36
CA LEU A 154 -0.04 12.03 -2.71
C LEU A 154 1.48 12.13 -2.53
N THR A 155 2.03 11.25 -1.71
CA THR A 155 3.45 10.94 -1.67
C THR A 155 3.65 9.49 -2.10
N LEU A 156 4.33 9.30 -3.22
CA LEU A 156 4.59 7.99 -3.81
C LEU A 156 6.08 7.78 -3.99
N TYR A 157 6.66 6.89 -3.19
CA TYR A 157 8.06 6.49 -3.32
C TYR A 157 8.14 5.16 -4.08
N LEU A 158 8.79 5.21 -5.24
CA LEU A 158 9.01 4.07 -6.13
C LEU A 158 10.50 3.91 -6.45
N ASP A 159 11.40 4.53 -5.69
CA ASP A 159 12.84 4.45 -5.93
C ASP A 159 13.38 3.01 -5.86
N ALA A 160 14.47 2.79 -6.60
CA ALA A 160 15.15 1.50 -6.72
C ALA A 160 14.21 0.35 -7.15
N ASN A 161 13.37 0.60 -8.16
CA ASN A 161 12.56 -0.40 -8.84
C ASN A 161 13.08 -0.62 -10.29
N GLN A 162 12.26 -1.20 -11.17
CA GLN A 162 12.59 -1.55 -12.55
C GLN A 162 11.69 -0.80 -13.54
N ILE A 163 11.25 0.41 -13.18
CA ILE A 163 10.32 1.21 -13.97
C ILE A 163 11.10 1.90 -15.09
N GLY A 164 10.70 1.69 -16.33
CA GLY A 164 11.17 2.45 -17.48
C GLY A 164 10.15 3.48 -17.93
N ASP A 165 10.40 4.10 -19.08
CA ASP A 165 9.61 5.22 -19.58
C ASP A 165 8.13 4.86 -19.78
N LYS A 166 7.85 3.60 -20.18
CA LYS A 166 6.47 3.11 -20.33
C LYS A 166 5.75 3.07 -18.99
N GLY A 167 6.39 2.58 -17.94
CA GLY A 167 5.84 2.56 -16.60
C GLY A 167 5.63 3.96 -16.03
N ALA A 168 6.59 4.86 -16.24
CA ALA A 168 6.46 6.26 -15.86
C ALA A 168 5.29 6.94 -16.60
N SER A 169 5.15 6.71 -17.91
CA SER A 169 4.02 7.20 -18.71
C SER A 169 2.68 6.64 -18.24
N GLY A 170 2.66 5.37 -17.82
CA GLY A 170 1.47 4.74 -17.23
C GLY A 170 1.09 5.35 -15.88
N LEU A 171 2.07 5.67 -15.04
CA LEU A 171 1.85 6.41 -13.79
C LEU A 171 1.31 7.81 -14.08
N ASP A 172 1.94 8.55 -15.00
CA ASP A 172 1.52 9.89 -15.41
C ASP A 172 0.08 9.90 -15.93
N SER A 173 -0.28 8.99 -16.84
CA SER A 173 -1.64 8.87 -17.35
C SER A 173 -2.67 8.56 -16.26
N GLY A 174 -2.28 7.80 -15.23
CA GLY A 174 -3.12 7.50 -14.08
C GLY A 174 -3.30 8.70 -13.16
N LEU A 175 -2.18 9.30 -12.72
CA LEU A 175 -2.14 10.43 -11.80
C LEU A 175 -2.74 11.70 -12.44
N GLY A 176 -2.63 11.88 -13.75
CA GLY A 176 -3.27 12.96 -14.49
C GLY A 176 -4.81 12.93 -14.42
N LYS A 177 -5.42 11.83 -13.95
CA LYS A 177 -6.86 11.74 -13.68
C LYS A 177 -7.25 12.15 -12.26
N CYS A 178 -6.27 12.35 -11.37
CA CYS A 178 -6.50 12.81 -10.01
C CYS A 178 -6.67 14.34 -9.98
N ILE A 179 -7.81 14.83 -10.49
CA ILE A 179 -8.06 16.27 -10.71
C ILE A 179 -8.05 17.14 -9.45
N ASN A 180 -8.19 16.54 -8.25
CA ASN A 180 -8.19 17.25 -6.97
C ASN A 180 -6.81 17.24 -6.28
N LEU A 181 -5.79 16.66 -6.91
CA LEU A 181 -4.45 16.55 -6.35
C LEU A 181 -3.80 17.93 -6.29
N SER A 182 -3.55 18.41 -5.07
CA SER A 182 -2.92 19.71 -4.80
C SER A 182 -1.43 19.58 -4.49
N ASN A 183 -1.03 18.45 -3.88
CA ASN A 183 0.37 18.15 -3.60
C ASN A 183 0.73 16.75 -4.11
N LEU A 184 1.75 16.69 -4.95
CA LEU A 184 2.34 15.45 -5.46
C LEU A 184 3.83 15.42 -5.12
N THR A 185 4.25 14.39 -4.40
CA THR A 185 5.64 13.97 -4.31
C THR A 185 5.76 12.61 -4.99
N LEU A 186 6.58 12.53 -6.03
CA LEU A 186 6.84 11.29 -6.77
C LEU A 186 8.35 11.08 -6.83
N ASP A 187 8.82 10.00 -6.21
CA ASP A 187 10.23 9.59 -6.27
C ASP A 187 10.37 8.35 -7.16
N LEU A 188 11.08 8.51 -8.27
CA LEU A 188 11.41 7.46 -9.23
C LEU A 188 12.93 7.25 -9.35
N GLN A 189 13.74 7.73 -8.41
CA GLN A 189 15.19 7.58 -8.46
C GLN A 189 15.61 6.10 -8.58
N GLN A 190 16.77 5.84 -9.17
CA GLN A 190 17.32 4.48 -9.32
C GLN A 190 16.35 3.50 -10.04
N ASN A 191 15.53 4.02 -10.96
CA ASN A 191 14.76 3.23 -11.92
C ASN A 191 15.43 3.27 -13.30
N SER A 192 14.92 2.50 -14.25
CA SER A 192 15.46 2.37 -15.62
C SER A 192 14.92 3.43 -16.58
N LEU A 193 14.77 4.68 -16.12
CA LEU A 193 14.28 5.79 -16.95
C LEU A 193 15.40 6.25 -17.88
N PHE A 194 15.10 6.40 -19.17
CA PHE A 194 16.02 7.09 -20.07
C PHE A 194 15.83 8.59 -19.86
N VAL A 195 16.79 9.21 -19.20
CA VAL A 195 16.92 10.67 -19.26
C VAL A 195 17.51 10.97 -20.64
N LEU A 196 16.78 11.72 -21.47
CA LEU A 196 17.39 12.33 -22.66
C LEU A 196 18.33 13.42 -22.15
N ASP A 197 19.63 13.21 -22.31
CA ASP A 197 20.71 14.18 -22.08
C ASP A 197 20.52 15.47 -22.90
#